data_AF-A0A9D7U9I1-F1
#
_entry.id   AF-A0A9D7U9I1-F1
#
_cell.length_a   1.000
_cell.length_b   1.000
_cell.length_c   1.000
_cell.angle_alpha   90.00
_cell.angle_beta   90.00
_cell.angle_gamma   90.00
#
_symmetry.space_group_name_H-M   'P 1'
#
loop_
_entity.id
_entity.type
_entity.pdbx_description
1 polymer ?
#
loop_
_entity_poly.entity_id
_entity_poly.type
_entity_poly.pdbx_seq_one_letter_code
_entity_poly.pdbx_strand_id
1 'polypeptide(L)'
;MKHLLLRSPLHTLLLALCISFLVTSCASPLDSDAPRSETPLTPAIKVTPSSYDVTFTSVTGSYVMKGLPTIKIDTTVTPMRFWLDISMEKDPGSTTSPQMQGFRLRRDSAASNGYNDAMVNGEVQFVVDLGTGTDQTFGSDASAFKANMIIAEAERVPGQPRKVTMTLYFNITPDPINPTLKPETHFATIEVVI
;
A
#
# COMPACT_ATOMS: atom_id res chain seq x y z
N MET A 1 -75.06 -4.76 -10.64
CA MET A 1 -74.47 -5.88 -11.41
C MET A 1 -73.04 -5.52 -11.78
N LYS A 2 -72.16 -6.51 -11.78
CA LYS A 2 -70.69 -6.44 -11.71
C LYS A 2 -70.06 -5.62 -12.85
N HIS A 3 -69.25 -4.61 -12.52
CA HIS A 3 -68.24 -4.09 -13.46
C HIS A 3 -66.97 -4.93 -13.33
N LEU A 4 -66.79 -5.87 -14.27
CA LEU A 4 -65.53 -6.55 -14.53
C LEU A 4 -64.50 -5.50 -14.98
N LEU A 5 -63.60 -5.10 -14.09
CA LEU A 5 -62.33 -4.51 -14.51
C LEU A 5 -61.42 -5.66 -14.94
N LEU A 6 -61.33 -5.88 -16.25
CA LEU A 6 -60.29 -6.71 -16.86
C LEU A 6 -58.91 -6.13 -16.46
N ARG A 7 -58.30 -6.69 -15.42
CA ARG A 7 -56.87 -6.54 -15.17
C ARG A 7 -56.14 -7.34 -16.25
N SER A 8 -55.79 -6.70 -17.36
CA SER A 8 -54.95 -7.37 -18.36
C SER A 8 -53.58 -7.66 -17.70
N PRO A 9 -53.06 -8.90 -17.81
CA PRO A 9 -51.74 -9.24 -17.26
C PRO A 9 -50.61 -8.41 -17.91
N LEU A 10 -50.86 -7.86 -19.10
CA LEU A 10 -49.94 -7.00 -19.84
C LEU A 10 -49.65 -5.69 -19.09
N HIS A 11 -50.65 -5.09 -18.44
CA HIS A 11 -50.48 -3.83 -17.70
C HIS A 11 -49.68 -4.05 -16.41
N THR A 12 -49.91 -5.17 -15.72
CA THR A 12 -49.15 -5.53 -14.52
C THR A 12 -47.68 -5.84 -14.87
N LEU A 13 -47.45 -6.48 -16.02
CA LEU A 13 -46.10 -6.77 -16.52
C LEU A 13 -45.36 -5.49 -16.91
N LEU A 14 -46.03 -4.57 -17.59
CA LEU A 14 -45.46 -3.28 -18.01
C LEU A 14 -45.10 -2.42 -16.79
N LEU A 15 -45.97 -2.38 -15.78
CA LEU A 15 -45.72 -1.63 -14.54
C LEU A 15 -44.55 -2.23 -13.75
N ALA A 16 -44.44 -3.56 -13.68
CA ALA A 16 -43.31 -4.24 -13.04
C ALA A 16 -41.99 -3.96 -13.79
N LEU A 17 -42.02 -3.93 -15.12
CA LEU A 17 -40.86 -3.60 -15.96
C LEU A 17 -40.40 -2.15 -15.73
N CYS A 18 -41.34 -1.19 -15.72
CA CYS A 18 -41.02 0.22 -15.45
C CYS A 18 -40.46 0.45 -14.04
N ILE A 19 -40.98 -0.25 -13.03
CA ILE A 19 -40.43 -0.18 -11.67
C ILE A 19 -39.02 -0.77 -11.63
N SER A 20 -38.75 -1.90 -12.31
CA SER A 20 -37.41 -2.49 -12.35
C SER A 20 -36.36 -1.59 -13.02
N PHE A 21 -36.73 -0.82 -14.05
CA PHE A 21 -35.83 0.17 -14.68
C PHE A 21 -35.54 1.39 -13.78
N LEU A 22 -36.48 1.79 -12.92
CA LEU A 22 -36.32 2.90 -11.98
C LEU A 22 -35.39 2.55 -10.80
N VAL A 23 -35.31 1.28 -10.38
CA VAL A 23 -34.38 0.88 -9.31
C VAL A 23 -32.94 0.70 -9.80
N THR A 24 -32.73 0.49 -11.09
CA THR A 24 -31.38 0.31 -11.67
C THR A 24 -30.72 1.61 -12.14
N SER A 25 -31.47 2.73 -12.23
CA SER A 25 -30.93 4.00 -12.74
C SER A 25 -30.33 4.93 -11.67
N CYS A 26 -30.24 4.50 -10.41
CA CYS A 26 -29.65 5.29 -9.33
C CYS A 26 -28.26 4.80 -8.88
N ALA A 27 -27.70 3.79 -9.55
CA ALA A 27 -26.27 3.49 -9.42
C ALA A 27 -25.52 4.27 -10.51
N SER A 28 -24.98 5.43 -10.13
CA SER A 28 -24.00 6.12 -10.97
C SER A 28 -22.83 5.16 -11.23
N PRO A 29 -22.42 4.93 -12.49
CA PRO A 29 -21.28 4.07 -12.80
C PRO A 29 -19.94 4.70 -12.40
N LEU A 30 -19.95 5.88 -11.76
CA LEU A 30 -18.78 6.51 -11.17
C LEU A 30 -18.53 6.14 -9.71
N ASP A 31 -19.42 5.36 -9.06
CA ASP A 31 -19.38 5.15 -7.61
C ASP A 31 -19.18 3.69 -7.16
N SER A 32 -18.86 2.78 -8.07
CA SER A 32 -18.39 1.43 -7.74
C SER A 32 -17.01 1.19 -8.35
N ASP A 33 -16.03 0.97 -7.47
CA ASP A 33 -14.74 0.33 -7.75
C ASP A 33 -13.55 1.19 -8.21
N ALA A 34 -13.49 2.47 -7.83
CA ALA A 34 -12.19 3.08 -7.58
C ALA A 34 -11.94 3.06 -6.06
N PRO A 35 -10.86 2.45 -5.54
CA PRO A 35 -10.46 2.74 -4.17
C PRO A 35 -10.28 4.25 -4.09
N ARG A 36 -11.15 4.94 -3.35
CA ARG A 36 -11.04 6.38 -3.15
C ARG A 36 -9.75 6.60 -2.36
N SER A 37 -8.64 6.83 -3.07
CA SER A 37 -7.48 7.51 -2.51
C SER A 37 -8.02 8.86 -2.05
N GLU A 38 -8.19 9.02 -0.74
CA GLU A 38 -8.68 10.26 -0.13
C GLU A 38 -7.74 11.38 -0.57
N THR A 39 -8.12 12.08 -1.63
CA THR A 39 -7.40 13.25 -2.10
C THR A 39 -7.93 14.41 -1.26
N PRO A 40 -7.12 15.06 -0.43
CA PRO A 40 -7.60 16.16 0.39
C PRO A 40 -8.18 17.28 -0.50
N LEU A 41 -9.34 17.84 -0.11
CA LEU A 41 -10.06 18.88 -0.86
C LEU A 41 -9.30 20.22 -0.96
N THR A 42 -8.19 20.35 -0.24
CA THR A 42 -7.23 21.46 -0.33
C THR A 42 -5.87 20.84 -0.65
N PRO A 43 -5.09 21.35 -1.63
CA PRO A 43 -3.74 20.84 -1.87
C PRO A 43 -2.93 20.90 -0.58
N ALA A 44 -2.63 19.74 -0.01
CA ALA A 44 -1.79 19.64 1.17
C ALA A 44 -0.46 20.34 0.89
N ILE A 45 0.03 21.16 1.83
CA ILE A 45 1.41 21.67 1.76
C ILE A 45 2.33 20.46 1.97
N LYS A 46 2.75 19.87 0.87
CA LYS A 46 3.64 18.70 0.86
C LYS A 46 5.06 19.18 1.13
N VAL A 47 5.54 18.98 2.36
CA VAL A 47 6.93 19.25 2.71
C VAL A 47 7.81 18.05 2.35
N THR A 48 9.04 18.34 1.93
CA THR A 48 10.11 17.33 1.81
C THR A 48 10.86 17.32 3.14
N PRO A 49 11.22 16.16 3.69
CA PRO A 49 11.98 16.11 4.93
C PRO A 49 13.35 16.79 4.79
N SER A 50 13.85 17.34 5.88
CA SER A 50 15.17 17.98 5.93
C SER A 50 16.31 16.95 5.86
N SER A 51 16.08 15.76 6.42
CA SER A 51 16.94 14.60 6.26
C SER A 51 16.17 13.30 6.43
N TYR A 52 16.75 12.22 5.94
CA TYR A 52 16.30 10.86 6.21
C TYR A 52 17.51 9.93 6.39
N ASP A 53 17.34 8.89 7.20
CA ASP A 53 18.29 7.78 7.32
C ASP A 53 17.55 6.46 7.14
N VAL A 54 18.16 5.50 6.42
CA VAL A 54 17.55 4.22 6.11
C VAL A 54 18.45 3.09 6.55
N THR A 55 17.96 2.28 7.47
CA THR A 55 18.59 1.02 7.87
C THR A 55 17.73 -0.13 7.39
N PHE A 56 18.33 -1.06 6.64
CA PHE A 56 17.66 -2.28 6.24
C PHE A 56 18.54 -3.47 6.60
N THR A 57 18.02 -4.34 7.46
CA THR A 57 18.75 -5.48 7.97
C THR A 57 18.00 -6.78 7.74
N SER A 58 18.76 -7.80 7.39
CA SER A 58 18.32 -9.18 7.38
C SER A 58 19.49 -10.06 7.79
N VAL A 59 19.16 -11.24 8.34
CA VAL A 59 20.16 -12.29 8.57
C VAL A 59 20.75 -12.75 7.24
N THR A 60 20.01 -12.62 6.14
CA THR A 60 20.40 -13.13 4.82
C THR A 60 21.14 -12.11 3.95
N GLY A 61 21.19 -10.82 4.34
CA GLY A 61 22.00 -9.83 3.64
C GLY A 61 21.73 -8.37 4.00
N SER A 62 22.49 -7.48 3.36
CA SER A 62 22.42 -6.02 3.49
C SER A 62 21.84 -5.38 2.24
N TYR A 63 21.19 -4.24 2.40
CA TYR A 63 20.49 -3.55 1.32
C TYR A 63 20.79 -2.05 1.37
N VAL A 64 20.78 -1.42 0.20
CA VAL A 64 21.03 0.00 0.00
C VAL A 64 19.90 0.63 -0.80
N MET A 65 19.78 1.94 -0.66
CA MET A 65 18.78 2.71 -1.40
C MET A 65 19.14 2.81 -2.88
N LYS A 66 18.19 2.45 -3.73
CA LYS A 66 18.33 2.57 -5.18
C LYS A 66 17.79 3.92 -5.65
N GLY A 67 18.69 4.83 -5.97
CA GLY A 67 18.35 6.20 -6.41
C GLY A 67 17.87 7.10 -5.27
N LEU A 68 17.18 8.18 -5.62
CA LEU A 68 16.65 9.13 -4.63
C LEU A 68 15.21 8.74 -4.24
N PRO A 69 14.88 8.68 -2.95
CA PRO A 69 13.54 8.37 -2.49
C PRO A 69 12.65 9.60 -2.65
N THR A 70 11.36 9.38 -2.86
CA THR A 70 10.37 10.45 -2.76
C THR A 70 9.61 10.28 -1.46
N ILE A 71 9.79 11.22 -0.53
CA ILE A 71 9.05 11.30 0.73
C ILE A 71 8.38 12.67 0.78
N LYS A 72 7.05 12.70 0.77
CA LYS A 72 6.28 13.93 0.94
C LYS A 72 5.38 13.81 2.15
N ILE A 73 5.20 14.91 2.87
CA ILE A 73 4.53 14.91 4.17
C ILE A 73 3.51 16.04 4.22
N ASP A 74 2.29 15.74 4.66
CA ASP A 74 1.31 16.73 5.07
C ASP A 74 1.31 16.83 6.60
N THR A 75 1.84 17.95 7.09
CA THR A 75 1.95 18.25 8.51
C THR A 75 0.74 19.00 9.07
N THR A 76 -0.21 19.39 8.22
CA THR A 76 -1.38 20.21 8.58
C THR A 76 -2.51 19.39 9.17
N VAL A 77 -2.49 18.08 8.94
CA VAL A 77 -3.46 17.11 9.47
C VAL A 77 -2.87 16.29 10.61
N THR A 78 -3.74 15.79 11.50
CA THR A 78 -3.36 14.91 12.61
C THR A 78 -4.22 13.65 12.55
N PRO A 79 -3.63 12.44 12.44
CA PRO A 79 -2.20 12.17 12.24
C PRO A 79 -1.67 12.72 10.90
N MET A 80 -0.37 13.02 10.82
CA MET A 80 0.28 13.46 9.57
C MET A 80 0.11 12.43 8.47
N ARG A 81 0.13 12.86 7.21
CA ARG A 81 0.02 11.98 6.04
C ARG A 81 1.32 11.93 5.24
N PHE A 82 1.64 10.75 4.72
CA PHE A 82 2.88 10.45 4.02
C PHE A 82 2.63 9.89 2.63
N TRP A 83 3.39 10.36 1.65
CA TRP A 83 3.49 9.80 0.32
C TRP A 83 4.92 9.32 0.10
N LEU A 84 5.06 8.05 -0.27
CA LEU A 84 6.35 7.35 -0.34
C LEU A 84 6.52 6.72 -1.73
N ASP A 85 7.68 6.90 -2.34
CA ASP A 85 8.20 6.03 -3.41
C ASP A 85 9.67 5.76 -3.08
N ILE A 86 9.95 4.55 -2.61
CA ILE A 86 11.26 4.13 -2.10
C ILE A 86 11.62 2.83 -2.78
N SER A 87 12.83 2.77 -3.33
CA SER A 87 13.39 1.56 -3.91
C SER A 87 14.66 1.18 -3.17
N MET A 88 14.78 -0.10 -2.84
CA MET A 88 15.96 -0.67 -2.20
C MET A 88 16.43 -1.86 -3.03
N GLU A 89 17.73 -2.06 -3.05
CA GLU A 89 18.36 -3.22 -3.68
C GLU A 89 19.42 -3.81 -2.75
N LYS A 90 19.73 -5.07 -2.94
CA LYS A 90 20.81 -5.76 -2.25
C LYS A 90 22.09 -4.96 -2.43
N ASP A 91 22.81 -4.75 -1.33
CA ASP A 91 24.11 -4.09 -1.35
C ASP A 91 25.09 -4.87 -2.25
N PRO A 92 25.62 -4.26 -3.33
CA PRO A 92 26.62 -4.89 -4.19
C PRO A 92 27.89 -5.31 -3.45
N GLY A 93 28.20 -4.66 -2.31
CA GLY A 93 29.31 -4.99 -1.44
C GLY A 93 29.05 -6.17 -0.49
N SER A 94 27.81 -6.67 -0.42
CA SER A 94 27.47 -7.79 0.44
C SER A 94 28.00 -9.12 -0.11
N THR A 95 28.67 -9.90 0.75
CA THR A 95 29.15 -11.26 0.42
C THR A 95 28.05 -12.31 0.46
N THR A 96 26.90 -11.97 1.03
CA THR A 96 25.73 -12.85 1.11
C THR A 96 24.89 -12.75 -0.16
N SER A 97 24.13 -13.79 -0.50
CA SER A 97 23.17 -13.74 -1.60
C SER A 97 21.78 -14.11 -1.09
N PRO A 98 21.04 -13.14 -0.50
CA PRO A 98 19.66 -13.36 -0.09
C PRO A 98 18.79 -13.73 -1.29
N GLN A 99 17.65 -14.37 -1.06
CA GLN A 99 16.70 -14.66 -2.13
C GLN A 99 15.97 -13.39 -2.59
N MET A 100 15.59 -12.54 -1.65
CA MET A 100 15.10 -11.20 -1.96
C MET A 100 16.26 -10.31 -2.41
N GLN A 101 16.24 -9.83 -3.65
CA GLN A 101 17.24 -8.90 -4.19
C GLN A 101 16.89 -7.44 -3.92
N GLY A 102 15.66 -7.13 -3.52
CA GLY A 102 15.24 -5.77 -3.23
C GLY A 102 13.72 -5.62 -3.19
N PHE A 103 13.27 -4.38 -3.06
CA PHE A 103 11.85 -4.05 -3.16
C PHE A 103 11.64 -2.61 -3.61
N ARG A 104 10.44 -2.33 -4.09
CA ARG A 104 9.91 -0.98 -4.27
C ARG A 104 8.65 -0.80 -3.45
N LEU A 105 8.65 0.19 -2.57
CA LEU A 105 7.49 0.64 -1.81
C LEU A 105 6.91 1.88 -2.49
N ARG A 106 5.62 1.84 -2.80
CA ARG A 106 4.83 2.98 -3.25
C ARG A 106 3.60 3.09 -2.37
N ARG A 107 3.52 4.17 -1.62
CA ARG A 107 2.40 4.41 -0.73
C ARG A 107 1.85 5.81 -0.84
N ASP A 108 0.53 5.89 -0.90
CA ASP A 108 -0.22 7.13 -1.01
C ASP A 108 -0.97 7.42 0.30
N SER A 109 -0.77 8.61 0.86
CA SER A 109 -1.53 9.12 2.01
C SER A 109 -1.52 8.23 3.29
N ALA A 110 -0.38 7.66 3.63
CA ALA A 110 -0.22 6.84 4.83
C ALA A 110 -0.25 7.68 6.12
N ALA A 111 -1.02 7.26 7.13
CA ALA A 111 -1.16 8.00 8.39
C ALA A 111 -0.01 7.69 9.37
N SER A 112 0.54 8.72 10.02
CA SER A 112 1.45 8.58 11.17
C SER A 112 0.68 8.40 12.48
N ASN A 113 0.08 7.23 12.65
CA ASN A 113 -0.79 6.90 13.80
C ASN A 113 -0.18 5.83 14.72
N GLY A 114 1.01 5.32 14.40
CA GLY A 114 1.70 4.29 15.18
C GLY A 114 1.10 2.89 15.09
N TYR A 115 0.09 2.66 14.25
CA TYR A 115 -0.51 1.35 14.08
C TYR A 115 0.16 0.56 12.96
N ASN A 116 0.09 -0.77 13.08
CA ASN A 116 0.52 -1.67 12.02
C ASN A 116 -0.46 -1.65 10.86
N ASP A 117 0.07 -1.39 9.68
CA ASP A 117 -0.69 -1.26 8.45
C ASP A 117 -0.19 -2.27 7.42
N ALA A 118 -1.08 -3.14 6.97
CA ALA A 118 -0.74 -4.18 6.00
C ALA A 118 -0.70 -3.56 4.59
N MET A 119 0.39 -3.78 3.85
CA MET A 119 0.54 -3.24 2.50
C MET A 119 -0.30 -4.09 1.51
N VAL A 120 -1.29 -3.49 0.87
CA VAL A 120 -2.22 -4.18 -0.05
C VAL A 120 -1.98 -3.80 -1.51
N ASN A 121 -2.57 -4.53 -2.46
CA ASN A 121 -2.69 -4.14 -3.87
C ASN A 121 -1.38 -3.69 -4.56
N GLY A 122 -0.26 -4.37 -4.30
CA GLY A 122 1.01 -4.04 -4.95
C GLY A 122 1.65 -2.72 -4.49
N GLU A 123 1.24 -2.18 -3.34
CA GLU A 123 1.95 -1.09 -2.64
C GLU A 123 3.43 -1.44 -2.42
N VAL A 124 3.77 -2.73 -2.32
CA VAL A 124 5.14 -3.22 -2.36
C VAL A 124 5.31 -4.21 -3.51
N GLN A 125 6.40 -4.02 -4.26
CA GLN A 125 6.91 -4.95 -5.24
C GLN A 125 8.22 -5.54 -4.74
N PHE A 126 8.25 -6.85 -4.52
CA PHE A 126 9.44 -7.62 -4.15
C PHE A 126 10.19 -8.02 -5.40
N VAL A 127 11.52 -7.88 -5.39
CA VAL A 127 12.42 -8.43 -6.42
C VAL A 127 13.12 -9.63 -5.81
N VAL A 128 12.99 -10.80 -6.43
CA VAL A 128 13.39 -12.09 -5.86
C VAL A 128 14.06 -12.97 -6.91
N ASP A 129 15.21 -13.55 -6.59
CA ASP A 129 15.81 -14.62 -7.39
C ASP A 129 15.42 -15.96 -6.79
N LEU A 130 14.62 -16.75 -7.51
CA LEU A 130 14.17 -18.09 -7.09
C LEU A 130 15.27 -19.17 -7.17
N GLY A 131 16.56 -18.79 -7.20
CA GLY A 131 17.71 -19.67 -7.34
C GLY A 131 18.08 -19.97 -8.79
N THR A 132 17.62 -19.12 -9.71
CA THR A 132 17.83 -19.27 -11.17
C THR A 132 18.83 -18.26 -11.73
N GLY A 133 19.28 -17.30 -10.91
CA GLY A 133 20.10 -16.17 -11.35
C GLY A 133 19.31 -15.11 -12.13
N THR A 134 17.98 -15.20 -12.13
CA THR A 134 17.07 -14.26 -12.81
C THR A 134 16.07 -13.72 -11.82
N ASP A 135 15.98 -12.40 -11.75
CA ASP A 135 15.07 -11.68 -10.87
C ASP A 135 13.62 -11.77 -11.36
N GLN A 136 12.72 -12.07 -10.43
CA GLN A 136 11.28 -12.05 -10.62
C GLN A 136 10.64 -11.03 -9.69
N THR A 137 9.51 -10.45 -10.10
CA THR A 137 8.80 -9.44 -9.31
C THR A 137 7.47 -9.98 -8.80
N PHE A 138 7.22 -9.80 -7.51
CA PHE A 138 5.98 -10.21 -6.85
C PHE A 138 5.36 -9.04 -6.07
N GLY A 139 4.04 -8.89 -6.12
CA GLY A 139 3.34 -7.89 -5.30
C GLY A 139 3.13 -8.36 -3.86
N SER A 140 2.90 -7.44 -2.92
CA SER A 140 2.54 -7.76 -1.52
C SER A 140 1.16 -8.44 -1.35
N ASP A 141 0.37 -8.50 -2.42
CA ASP A 141 -0.89 -9.23 -2.51
C ASP A 141 -0.68 -10.70 -2.88
N ALA A 142 0.49 -11.08 -3.42
CA ALA A 142 0.82 -12.48 -3.68
C ALA A 142 0.80 -13.31 -2.39
N SER A 143 0.38 -14.57 -2.48
CA SER A 143 0.17 -15.47 -1.34
C SER A 143 1.39 -15.55 -0.41
N ALA A 144 2.57 -15.65 -1.02
CA ALA A 144 3.85 -15.87 -0.35
C ALA A 144 4.55 -14.60 0.15
N PHE A 145 4.09 -13.41 -0.26
CA PHE A 145 4.80 -12.15 -0.06
C PHE A 145 3.93 -11.20 0.74
N LYS A 146 4.39 -10.80 1.93
CA LYS A 146 3.65 -9.92 2.83
C LYS A 146 4.54 -8.78 3.29
N ALA A 147 3.98 -7.57 3.27
CA ALA A 147 4.65 -6.37 3.77
C ALA A 147 3.73 -5.65 4.75
N ASN A 148 4.32 -5.08 5.79
CA ASN A 148 3.62 -4.22 6.74
C ASN A 148 4.46 -2.99 7.03
N MET A 149 3.81 -1.90 7.41
CA MET A 149 4.47 -0.65 7.80
C MET A 149 3.84 -0.07 9.06
N ILE A 150 4.66 0.51 9.91
CA ILE A 150 4.27 1.35 11.03
C ILE A 150 4.88 2.72 10.78
N ILE A 151 4.10 3.79 10.92
CA ILE A 151 4.63 5.17 10.89
C ILE A 151 4.27 5.81 12.23
N ALA A 152 5.28 6.24 12.98
CA ALA A 152 5.10 6.85 14.29
C ALA A 152 5.89 8.16 14.39
N GLU A 153 5.24 9.20 14.90
CA GLU A 153 5.90 10.44 15.32
C GLU A 153 6.46 10.25 16.73
N ALA A 154 7.72 10.64 16.95
CA ALA A 154 8.29 10.73 18.29
C ALA A 154 7.56 11.80 19.12
N GLU A 155 7.70 11.73 20.44
CA GLU A 155 7.14 12.77 21.32
C GLU A 155 7.62 14.16 20.92
N ARG A 156 6.68 15.10 20.79
CA ARG A 156 7.01 16.46 20.36
C ARG A 156 7.67 17.22 21.51
N VAL A 157 8.90 17.67 21.26
CA VAL A 157 9.59 18.61 22.15
C VAL A 157 9.53 20.01 21.53
N PRO A 158 8.91 21.00 22.21
CA PRO A 158 8.85 22.37 21.69
C PRO A 158 10.23 22.92 21.32
N GLY A 159 10.34 23.50 20.12
CA GLY A 159 11.58 24.08 19.60
C GLY A 159 12.57 23.07 18.98
N GLN A 160 12.25 21.77 18.98
CA GLN A 160 13.05 20.76 18.29
C GLN A 160 12.41 20.36 16.94
N PRO A 161 13.20 19.93 15.94
CA PRO A 161 12.68 19.33 14.73
C PRO A 161 11.81 18.11 15.04
N ARG A 162 10.79 17.87 14.21
CA ARG A 162 9.91 16.72 14.42
C ARG A 162 10.60 15.49 13.85
N LYS A 163 10.49 14.36 14.56
CA LYS A 163 11.08 13.09 14.15
C LYS A 163 9.99 12.07 13.94
N VAL A 164 10.06 11.38 12.81
CA VAL A 164 9.13 10.31 12.45
C VAL A 164 9.94 9.06 12.10
N THR A 165 9.54 7.94 12.67
CA THR A 165 10.11 6.63 12.38
C THR A 165 9.11 5.84 11.57
N MET A 166 9.53 5.36 10.40
CA MET A 166 8.79 4.41 9.59
C MET A 166 9.47 3.06 9.72
N THR A 167 8.72 2.03 10.08
CA THR A 167 9.23 0.68 10.26
C THR A 167 8.54 -0.23 9.25
N LEU A 168 9.33 -0.92 8.43
CA LEU A 168 8.87 -1.83 7.40
C LEU A 168 9.21 -3.27 7.79
N TYR A 169 8.23 -4.15 7.66
CA TYR A 169 8.38 -5.59 7.90
C TYR A 169 8.01 -6.36 6.64
N PHE A 170 8.94 -7.14 6.14
CA PHE A 170 8.76 -7.96 4.95
C PHE A 170 8.86 -9.43 5.32
N ASN A 171 7.92 -10.23 4.86
CA ASN A 171 7.90 -11.66 5.06
C ASN A 171 7.68 -12.37 3.74
N ILE A 172 8.58 -13.29 3.44
CA ILE A 172 8.49 -14.26 2.37
C ILE A 172 8.21 -15.60 3.03
N THR A 173 7.11 -16.26 2.68
CA THR A 173 6.76 -17.59 3.20
C THR A 173 6.82 -18.62 2.08
N PRO A 174 7.10 -19.90 2.38
CA PRO A 174 7.03 -20.96 1.38
C PRO A 174 5.66 -21.03 0.71
N ASP A 175 5.64 -21.37 -0.57
CA ASP A 175 4.45 -21.46 -1.41
C ASP A 175 4.53 -22.73 -2.27
N PRO A 176 3.46 -23.55 -2.36
CA PRO A 176 3.42 -24.74 -3.22
C PRO A 176 3.73 -24.48 -4.71
N ILE A 177 3.45 -23.28 -5.22
CA ILE A 177 3.70 -22.91 -6.63
C ILE A 177 5.20 -22.66 -6.87
N ASN A 178 5.91 -22.15 -5.86
CA ASN A 178 7.33 -21.78 -5.94
C ASN A 178 8.15 -22.63 -4.94
N PRO A 179 8.48 -23.89 -5.27
CA PRO A 179 9.10 -24.83 -4.31
C PRO A 179 10.52 -24.45 -3.89
N THR A 180 11.17 -23.53 -4.60
CA THR A 180 12.50 -23.00 -4.25
C THR A 180 12.43 -21.83 -3.26
N LEU A 181 11.23 -21.30 -2.98
CA LEU A 181 11.00 -20.18 -2.08
C LEU A 181 11.28 -20.58 -0.63
N LYS A 182 12.33 -19.98 -0.05
CA LYS A 182 12.69 -20.16 1.35
C LYS A 182 12.05 -19.06 2.20
N PRO A 183 11.72 -19.35 3.47
CA PRO A 183 11.25 -18.32 4.36
C PRO A 183 12.34 -17.26 4.58
N GLU A 184 12.00 -15.99 4.40
CA GLU A 184 12.87 -14.86 4.75
C GLU A 184 12.05 -13.76 5.42
N THR A 185 12.63 -13.17 6.47
CA THR A 185 12.08 -11.98 7.13
C THR A 185 13.10 -10.87 7.05
N HIS A 186 12.63 -9.68 6.68
CA HIS A 186 13.46 -8.51 6.58
C HIS A 186 12.84 -7.33 7.31
N PHE A 187 13.70 -6.49 7.87
CA PHE A 187 13.31 -5.34 8.66
C PHE A 187 13.97 -4.08 8.13
N ALA A 188 13.20 -3.02 7.96
CA ALA A 188 13.73 -1.71 7.64
C ALA A 188 13.21 -0.65 8.59
N THR A 189 14.06 0.33 8.87
CA THR A 189 13.70 1.56 9.54
C THR A 189 14.10 2.73 8.66
N ILE A 190 13.19 3.68 8.49
CA ILE A 190 13.44 4.97 7.87
C ILE A 190 13.17 6.02 8.94
N GLU A 191 14.21 6.74 9.36
CA GLU A 191 14.09 7.88 10.24
C GLU A 191 13.98 9.15 9.41
N VAL A 192 13.01 9.99 9.72
CA VAL A 192 12.70 11.21 8.95
C VAL A 192 12.69 12.40 9.90
N VAL A 193 13.44 13.45 9.53
CA VAL A 193 13.44 14.72 10.24
C VAL A 193 12.66 15.76 9.41
N ILE A 194 11.71 16.42 10.06
CA ILE A 194 10.84 17.46 9.48
C ILE A 194 11.21 18.81 10.06
#